data_AF-A0A9D9BK86-F1
#
_entry.id   AF-A0A9D9BK86-F1
#
_cell.length_a   1.000
_cell.length_b   1.000
_cell.length_c   1.000
_cell.angle_alpha   90.00
_cell.angle_beta   90.00
_cell.angle_gamma   90.00
#
_symmetry.space_group_name_H-M   'P 1'
#
loop_
_entity.id
_entity.type
_entity.pdbx_description
1 polymer ?
#
loop_
_entity_poly.entity_id
_entity_poly.type
_entity_poly.pdbx_seq_one_letter_code
_entity_poly.pdbx_strand_id
1 'polypeptide(L)' 'MPSSSFAHLTDRALIRVAGEDASHFLQNLVTVDIDDVDKSGAGASALLTP' A
#
# COMPACT_ATOMS: atom_id res chain seq x y z
N MET A 1 -1.14 -19.08 -24.69
CA MET A 1 -0.84 -18.83 -23.26
C MET A 1 -0.23 -17.45 -23.16
N PRO A 2 -0.69 -16.55 -22.28
CA PRO A 2 -0.04 -15.25 -22.14
C PRO A 2 1.40 -15.46 -21.67
N SER A 3 2.37 -14.86 -22.35
CA SER A 3 3.77 -14.88 -21.89
C SER A 3 3.88 -13.93 -20.70
N SER A 4 4.34 -14.43 -19.55
CA SER A 4 4.67 -13.59 -18.41
C SER A 4 5.77 -12.60 -18.83
N SER A 5 5.52 -11.31 -18.66
CA SER A 5 6.49 -10.24 -18.87
C SER A 5 6.89 -9.65 -17.51
N PHE A 6 8.16 -9.30 -17.36
CA PHE A 6 8.71 -8.70 -16.15
C PHE A 6 9.28 -7.32 -16.48
N ALA A 7 9.10 -6.35 -15.58
CA ALA A 7 9.63 -4.99 -15.71
C ALA A 7 10.31 -4.56 -14.40
N HIS A 8 11.47 -3.92 -14.51
CA HIS A 8 12.14 -3.30 -13.36
C HIS A 8 11.64 -1.86 -13.19
N LEU A 9 10.99 -1.57 -12.06
CA LEU A 9 10.37 -0.27 -11.79
C LEU A 9 11.31 0.62 -10.98
N THR A 10 12.34 1.16 -11.63
CA THR A 10 13.41 1.94 -10.97
C THR A 10 12.91 3.19 -10.25
N ASP A 11 11.78 3.74 -10.67
CA ASP A 11 11.22 4.99 -10.13
C ASP A 11 10.27 4.76 -8.94
N ARG A 12 10.10 3.50 -8.51
CA ARG A 12 9.26 3.15 -7.35
C ARG A 12 10.12 2.80 -6.16
N ALA A 13 9.74 3.33 -5.00
CA ALA A 13 10.34 3.00 -3.71
C ALA A 13 9.37 2.18 -2.85
N LEU A 14 9.92 1.38 -1.94
CA LEU A 14 9.19 0.66 -0.91
C LEU A 14 9.55 1.23 0.47
N ILE A 15 8.53 1.54 1.26
CA ILE A 15 8.67 2.01 2.64
C ILE A 15 7.96 1.00 3.54
N ARG A 16 8.64 0.52 4.57
CA ARG A 16 8.04 -0.36 5.58
C ARG A 16 7.69 0.44 6.82
N VAL A 17 6.41 0.44 7.18
CA VAL A 17 5.88 0.96 8.44
C VAL A 17 5.58 -0.24 9.35
N ALA A 18 6.03 -0.22 10.59
CA ALA A 18 5.90 -1.33 11.52
C ALA A 18 5.69 -0.83 12.96
N GLY A 19 5.16 -1.70 13.82
CA GLY A 19 4.75 -1.40 15.19
C GLY A 19 3.30 -1.84 15.42
N GLU A 20 2.91 -1.96 16.68
CA GLU A 20 1.55 -2.38 17.07
C GLU A 20 0.48 -1.44 16.49
N ASP A 21 0.79 -0.15 16.39
CA ASP A 21 -0.14 0.89 15.91
C ASP A 21 -0.03 1.19 14.41
N ALA A 22 0.71 0.41 13.61
CA ALA A 22 1.00 0.74 12.22
C ALA A 22 -0.26 0.85 11.35
N SER A 23 -1.21 -0.08 11.49
CA SER A 23 -2.47 -0.07 10.74
C SER A 23 -3.33 1.14 11.14
N HIS A 24 -3.46 1.40 12.45
CA HIS A 24 -4.20 2.56 12.96
C HIS A 24 -3.59 3.89 12.49
N PHE A 25 -2.26 4.00 12.49
CA PHE A 25 -1.57 5.17 11.96
C PHE A 25 -1.88 5.40 10.47
N LEU A 26 -1.75 4.36 9.65
CA LEU A 26 -2.02 4.45 8.21
C LEU A 26 -3.49 4.77 7.91
N GLN A 27 -4.42 4.21 8.69
CA GLN A 27 -5.86 4.45 8.54
C GLN A 27 -6.24 5.94 8.61
N ASN A 28 -5.48 6.71 9.39
CA ASN A 28 -5.70 8.14 9.57
C ASN A 28 -4.98 9.03 8.54
N LEU A 29 -4.25 8.43 7.60
CA LEU A 29 -3.36 9.12 6.68
C LEU A 29 -3.73 8.88 5.21
N VAL A 30 -4.18 7.67 4.88
CA VAL A 30 -4.54 7.30 3.52
C VAL A 30 -6.05 7.24 3.31
N THR A 31 -6.47 7.37 2.06
CA THR A 31 -7.91 7.42 1.69
C THR A 31 -8.64 6.08 1.73
N VAL A 32 -7.96 4.97 2.00
CA VAL A 32 -8.53 3.61 1.96
C VAL A 32 -8.73 3.07 3.37
N ASP A 33 -9.66 2.13 3.50
CA ASP A 33 -9.77 1.29 4.69
C ASP A 33 -8.65 0.24 4.69
N ILE A 34 -7.73 0.34 5.65
CA ILE A 34 -6.57 -0.55 5.80
C ILE A 34 -7.02 -1.96 6.22
N ASP A 35 -8.09 -2.09 7.00
CA ASP A 35 -8.59 -3.40 7.43
C ASP A 35 -9.11 -4.20 6.22
N ASP A 36 -9.65 -3.53 5.20
CA ASP A 36 -10.06 -4.16 3.95
C ASP A 36 -8.88 -4.49 3.03
N VAL A 37 -7.86 -3.62 2.99
CA VAL A 37 -6.62 -3.89 2.23
C VAL A 37 -5.88 -5.10 2.79
N ASP A 38 -5.81 -5.25 4.11
CA ASP A 38 -5.15 -6.39 4.76
C ASP A 38 -5.78 -7.74 4.37
N LYS A 39 -7.10 -7.78 4.13
CA LYS A 39 -7.82 -8.99 3.68
C LYS A 39 -7.47 -9.36 2.23
N SER A 40 -7.15 -8.37 1.38
CA SER A 40 -6.83 -8.57 -0.04
C SER A 40 -5.33 -8.64 -0.33
N GLY A 41 -4.49 -8.19 0.61
CA GLY A 41 -3.04 -8.19 0.56
C GLY A 41 -2.40 -7.00 -0.14
N ALA A 42 -3.13 -6.30 -1.01
CA ALA A 42 -2.66 -5.08 -1.67
C ALA A 42 -3.82 -4.20 -2.13
N GLY A 43 -3.68 -2.89 -1.95
CA GLY A 43 -4.65 -1.90 -2.38
C GLY A 43 -3.99 -0.61 -2.86
N ALA A 44 -4.66 0.11 -3.74
CA ALA A 44 -4.25 1.46 -4.13
C ALA A 44 -4.94 2.48 -3.22
N SER A 45 -4.16 3.44 -2.72
CA SER A 45 -4.66 4.54 -1.89
C SER A 45 -3.96 5.85 -2.25
N ALA A 46 -4.48 6.97 -1.72
CA ALA A 46 -3.85 8.27 -1.83
C ALA A 46 -3.49 8.81 -0.44
N LEU A 47 -2.44 9.62 -0.40
CA LEU A 47 -2.05 10.43 0.75
C LEU A 47 -2.44 11.88 0.46
N LEU A 48 -3.32 12.46 1.27
CA LEU A 48 -3.81 13.83 1.08
C LEU A 48 -3.08 14.81 2.00
N THR A 49 -2.95 16.05 1.56
CA THR A 49 -2.58 17.17 2.43
C THR A 49 -3.85 17.77 3.05
N PRO A 50 -3.76 18.36 4.25
CA PRO A 50 -4.86 19.13 4.84
C PRO A 50 -5.41 20.22 3.90
#